data_AF-A0A2N6PGG7-F1
#
_entry.id   AF-A0A2N6PGG7-F1
#
_cell.length_a   1.000
_cell.length_b   1.000
_cell.length_c   1.000
_cell.angle_alpha   90.00
_cell.angle_beta   90.00
_cell.angle_gamma   90.00
#
_symmetry.space_group_name_H-M   'P 1'
#
loop_
_entity.id
_entity.type
_entity.pdbx_description
1 polymer ?
#
loop_
_entity_poly.entity_id
_entity_poly.type
_entity_poly.pdbx_seq_one_letter_code
_entity_poly.pdbx_strand_id
1 'polypeptide(L)'
;MVKKLALAALALVFLAPSLVLVGVGVVMNPAASASCTVAGTSVRVGGVPDELEVTTANGETFTLNNQQLTHAATIIETGSGIDGVTRDGLVIALMAALTESTLRMLSNTSVYPESADYPNDGDGSDNDSLGLFQMRPQSGWGTVAELMDPTYQAQAFFGGPTGPNHPSPRGLLDIPGWEQMDKGEAAQAVEVSAYPDRYRNYESVAETILTTLTGTTTTASAGASAGDATVPAVQTVAAESSRVVFPVPAGTSVLTSEYGPRVHPISGESSFHTGTDFAAPDGIPILAAADGTVTVAEFSGGYGGLIVIEHTINGQSVATAYGHMWETGIHVQPGDTVTAGQHIGDIGSSGNSTGPHLHFEVRHGGTDGEHTDPAAWLNAHDAADLPEPETGAPAGCDPDTSTPGGHPDPLDGDPDRLVDDPTSDGQITARMLHLYQQGTAAFPDTSWACYSPRSEHPLGRACDLTFGNAIGQHPTPAQLEAGWDVTNWMQDHAETLGVEYLIWQGKIWSLSRDADGWRDYTGGGMHDPGDVTGGHYDHLHVTVRSGS
;
A
#
# COMPACT_ATOMS: atom_id res chain seq x y z
N MET A 1 -58.29 -10.05 -44.11
CA MET A 1 -57.16 -10.91 -43.68
C MET A 1 -55.80 -10.47 -44.23
N VAL A 2 -55.72 -9.96 -45.47
CA VAL A 2 -54.45 -9.57 -46.12
C VAL A 2 -53.64 -8.49 -45.39
N LYS A 3 -54.28 -7.47 -44.81
CA LYS A 3 -53.58 -6.41 -44.04
C LYS A 3 -52.89 -6.91 -42.75
N LYS A 4 -53.44 -7.95 -42.10
CA LYS A 4 -52.84 -8.51 -40.88
C LYS A 4 -51.62 -9.38 -41.18
N LEU A 5 -51.61 -10.06 -42.32
CA LEU A 5 -50.47 -10.83 -42.82
C LEU A 5 -49.32 -9.92 -43.26
N ALA A 6 -49.61 -8.78 -43.88
CA ALA A 6 -48.59 -7.81 -44.28
C ALA A 6 -47.86 -7.19 -43.07
N LEU A 7 -48.59 -6.89 -41.98
CA LEU A 7 -48.00 -6.35 -40.75
C LEU A 7 -47.14 -7.39 -40.01
N ALA A 8 -47.56 -8.67 -40.00
CA ALA A 8 -46.76 -9.74 -39.41
C ALA A 8 -45.47 -10.02 -40.22
N ALA A 9 -45.54 -9.96 -41.55
CA ALA A 9 -44.37 -10.10 -42.41
C ALA A 9 -43.38 -8.93 -42.23
N LEU A 10 -43.88 -7.70 -42.06
CA LEU A 10 -43.04 -6.53 -41.82
C LEU A 10 -42.32 -6.61 -40.45
N ALA A 11 -43.02 -7.07 -39.40
CA ALA A 11 -42.41 -7.28 -38.08
C ALA A 11 -41.30 -8.34 -38.11
N LEU A 12 -41.45 -9.39 -38.91
CA LEU A 12 -40.44 -10.44 -39.07
C LEU A 12 -39.18 -9.91 -39.79
N VAL A 13 -39.32 -8.99 -40.73
CA VAL A 13 -38.19 -8.38 -41.45
C VAL A 13 -37.37 -7.47 -40.53
N PHE A 14 -38.00 -6.81 -39.54
CA PHE A 14 -37.30 -5.95 -38.59
C PHE A 14 -36.72 -6.69 -37.37
N LEU A 15 -37.28 -7.84 -36.98
CA LEU A 15 -36.81 -8.61 -35.81
C LEU A 15 -35.85 -9.76 -36.17
N ALA A 16 -35.84 -10.23 -37.42
CA ALA A 16 -34.95 -11.31 -37.85
C ALA A 16 -33.44 -10.97 -37.74
N PRO A 17 -32.97 -9.74 -38.03
CA PRO A 17 -31.55 -9.40 -37.85
C PRO A 17 -31.12 -9.44 -36.38
N SER A 18 -32.01 -9.07 -35.46
CA SER A 18 -31.77 -9.08 -34.01
C SER A 18 -31.65 -10.49 -33.46
N LEU A 19 -32.48 -11.42 -33.94
CA LEU A 19 -32.43 -12.83 -33.54
C LEU A 19 -31.20 -13.58 -34.08
N VAL A 20 -30.68 -13.18 -35.25
CA VAL A 20 -29.42 -13.74 -35.79
C VAL A 20 -28.20 -13.21 -35.04
N LEU A 21 -28.22 -11.95 -34.58
CA LEU A 21 -27.15 -11.37 -33.76
C LEU A 21 -27.08 -11.98 -32.34
N VAL A 22 -28.22 -12.34 -31.75
CA VAL A 22 -28.25 -13.07 -30.47
C VAL A 22 -27.79 -14.53 -30.64
N GLY A 23 -28.05 -15.16 -31.80
CA GLY A 23 -27.59 -16.52 -32.10
C GLY A 23 -26.09 -16.66 -32.37
N VAL A 24 -25.45 -15.63 -32.93
CA VAL A 24 -23.99 -15.63 -33.21
C VAL A 24 -23.18 -15.18 -31.99
N GLY A 25 -23.72 -14.29 -31.14
CA GLY A 25 -23.09 -13.88 -29.88
C GLY A 25 -22.97 -14.99 -28.82
N VAL A 26 -23.76 -16.06 -28.95
CA VAL A 26 -23.71 -17.22 -28.02
C VAL A 26 -22.70 -18.30 -28.47
N VAL A 27 -22.19 -18.25 -29.71
CA VAL A 27 -21.25 -19.27 -30.24
C VAL A 27 -19.79 -18.80 -30.21
N MET A 28 -19.52 -17.53 -29.89
CA MET A 28 -18.15 -16.97 -29.80
C MET A 28 -17.84 -16.34 -28.44
N ASN A 29 -18.43 -16.85 -27.36
CA ASN A 29 -18.01 -16.51 -25.99
C ASN A 29 -16.87 -17.47 -25.57
N PRO A 30 -15.64 -16.97 -25.32
CA PRO A 30 -14.55 -17.81 -24.80
C PRO A 30 -14.86 -18.40 -23.41
N ALA A 31 -15.85 -17.88 -22.69
CA ALA A 31 -16.27 -18.39 -21.39
C ALA A 31 -17.08 -19.70 -21.45
N ALA A 32 -17.49 -20.17 -22.64
CA ALA A 32 -18.23 -21.44 -22.79
C ALA A 32 -17.34 -22.66 -23.07
N SER A 33 -16.01 -22.50 -23.11
CA SER A 33 -15.05 -23.59 -23.38
C SER A 33 -14.13 -23.94 -22.20
N ALA A 34 -14.51 -23.56 -20.97
CA ALA A 34 -13.76 -23.90 -19.75
C ALA A 34 -14.61 -24.58 -18.68
N SER A 35 -15.74 -25.20 -19.04
CA SER A 35 -16.46 -26.09 -18.12
C SER A 35 -15.79 -27.46 -18.07
N CYS A 36 -14.59 -27.51 -17.49
CA CYS A 36 -14.21 -28.66 -16.67
C CYS A 36 -14.90 -28.47 -15.31
N THR A 37 -16.22 -28.65 -15.27
CA THR A 37 -16.92 -28.90 -14.00
C THR A 37 -16.43 -30.25 -13.49
N VAL A 38 -15.41 -30.23 -12.62
CA VAL A 38 -15.15 -31.38 -11.77
C VAL A 38 -16.31 -31.41 -10.77
N ALA A 39 -17.23 -32.34 -11.02
CA ALA A 39 -18.29 -32.65 -10.07
C ALA A 39 -17.66 -33.03 -8.72
N GLY A 40 -18.02 -32.27 -7.68
CA GLY A 40 -17.91 -32.59 -6.25
C GLY A 40 -16.89 -33.66 -5.87
N THR A 41 -15.60 -33.36 -6.00
CA THR A 41 -14.60 -34.07 -5.20
C THR A 41 -14.60 -33.44 -3.83
N SER A 42 -15.37 -33.98 -2.89
CA SER A 42 -15.17 -33.71 -1.46
C SER A 42 -13.69 -33.98 -1.17
N VAL A 43 -12.92 -32.92 -0.95
CA VAL A 43 -11.49 -33.04 -0.65
C VAL A 43 -11.40 -33.70 0.73
N ARG A 44 -10.86 -34.92 0.78
CA ARG A 44 -10.71 -35.64 2.05
C ARG A 44 -9.37 -35.28 2.66
N VAL A 45 -9.41 -34.77 3.88
CA VAL A 45 -8.21 -34.54 4.69
C VAL A 45 -7.64 -35.90 5.11
N GLY A 46 -6.34 -36.08 4.87
CA GLY A 46 -5.52 -37.22 5.28
C GLY A 46 -4.93 -37.03 6.68
N GLY A 47 -3.85 -37.75 6.99
CA GLY A 47 -3.18 -37.60 8.29
C GLY A 47 -2.51 -36.22 8.41
N VAL A 48 -2.76 -35.52 9.52
CA VAL A 48 -2.08 -34.27 9.87
C VAL A 48 -0.66 -34.61 10.37
N PRO A 49 0.41 -34.11 9.74
CA PRO A 49 1.78 -34.41 10.18
C PRO A 49 2.12 -33.70 11.49
N ASP A 50 3.17 -34.17 12.17
CA ASP A 50 3.64 -33.57 13.43
C ASP A 50 4.17 -32.14 13.22
N GLU A 51 4.77 -31.90 12.06
CA GLU A 51 5.24 -30.60 11.62
C GLU A 51 5.29 -30.55 10.08
N LEU A 52 5.27 -29.35 9.52
CA LEU A 52 5.42 -29.09 8.10
C LEU A 52 6.29 -27.85 7.91
N GLU A 53 7.49 -28.05 7.37
CA GLU A 53 8.31 -26.95 6.88
C GLU A 53 7.69 -26.41 5.59
N VAL A 54 7.46 -25.10 5.56
CA VAL A 54 6.81 -24.40 4.45
C VAL A 54 7.63 -23.17 4.10
N THR A 55 7.60 -22.80 2.82
CA THR A 55 8.29 -21.62 2.31
C THR A 55 7.27 -20.68 1.65
N THR A 56 7.24 -19.44 2.11
CA THR A 56 6.46 -18.34 1.54
C THR A 56 6.96 -17.94 0.15
N ALA A 57 6.19 -17.12 -0.55
CA ALA A 57 6.58 -16.60 -1.86
C ALA A 57 7.84 -15.72 -1.80
N ASN A 58 8.10 -15.04 -0.66
CA ASN A 58 9.31 -14.25 -0.44
C ASN A 58 10.53 -15.08 0.06
N GLY A 59 10.40 -16.40 0.18
CA GLY A 59 11.50 -17.31 0.54
C GLY A 59 11.69 -17.55 2.04
N GLU A 60 10.87 -16.93 2.90
CA GLU A 60 10.84 -17.23 4.33
C GLU A 60 10.41 -18.68 4.55
N THR A 61 11.25 -19.45 5.24
CA THR A 61 10.95 -20.84 5.59
C THR A 61 10.66 -20.92 7.08
N PHE A 62 9.51 -21.48 7.42
CA PHE A 62 9.12 -21.69 8.80
C PHE A 62 8.39 -23.03 8.94
N THR A 63 8.31 -23.51 10.18
CA THR A 63 7.70 -24.80 10.48
C THR A 63 6.35 -24.60 11.14
N LEU A 64 5.30 -25.09 10.49
CA LEU A 64 3.98 -25.21 11.08
C LEU A 64 3.94 -26.46 11.96
N ASN A 65 3.53 -26.32 13.21
CA ASN A 65 3.38 -27.46 14.11
C ASN A 65 2.04 -28.20 13.88
N ASN A 66 1.90 -29.36 14.52
CA ASN A 66 0.71 -30.20 14.43
C ASN A 66 -0.60 -29.47 14.76
N GLN A 67 -0.59 -28.55 15.73
CA GLN A 67 -1.77 -27.80 16.16
C GLN A 67 -2.23 -26.83 15.05
N GLN A 68 -1.31 -26.04 14.49
CA GLN A 68 -1.59 -25.16 13.34
C GLN A 68 -2.08 -25.94 12.12
N LEU A 69 -1.49 -27.11 11.86
CA LEU A 69 -1.91 -27.98 10.75
C LEU A 69 -3.26 -28.65 11.00
N THR A 70 -3.64 -28.85 12.26
CA THR A 70 -4.99 -29.30 12.66
C THR A 70 -6.03 -28.22 12.42
N HIS A 71 -5.69 -26.94 12.66
CA HIS A 71 -6.54 -25.82 12.28
C HIS A 71 -6.69 -25.70 10.76
N ALA A 72 -5.62 -25.84 10.00
CA ALA A 72 -5.68 -25.90 8.53
C ALA A 72 -6.55 -27.07 8.03
N ALA A 73 -6.42 -28.26 8.62
CA ALA A 73 -7.27 -29.40 8.33
C ALA A 73 -8.76 -29.09 8.58
N THR A 74 -9.07 -28.39 9.68
CA THR A 74 -10.44 -27.97 10.01
C THR A 74 -11.00 -27.00 8.96
N ILE A 75 -10.21 -26.03 8.51
CA ILE A 75 -10.60 -25.09 7.43
C ILE A 75 -10.90 -25.87 6.14
N ILE A 76 -10.01 -26.80 5.76
CA ILE A 76 -10.15 -27.60 4.53
C ILE A 76 -11.39 -28.50 4.60
N GLU A 77 -11.59 -29.23 5.69
CA GLU A 77 -12.71 -30.15 5.85
C GLU A 77 -14.05 -29.39 5.89
N THR A 78 -14.09 -28.27 6.61
CA THR A 78 -15.28 -27.41 6.70
C THR A 78 -15.63 -26.82 5.34
N GLY A 79 -14.68 -26.18 4.67
CA GLY A 79 -14.89 -25.57 3.35
C GLY A 79 -15.30 -26.59 2.29
N SER A 80 -14.70 -27.78 2.32
CA SER A 80 -15.02 -28.86 1.36
C SER A 80 -16.44 -29.40 1.50
N GLY A 81 -17.11 -29.14 2.63
CA GLY A 81 -18.50 -29.48 2.88
C GLY A 81 -19.51 -28.40 2.46
N ILE A 82 -19.05 -27.22 2.03
CA ILE A 82 -19.90 -26.08 1.66
C ILE A 82 -20.06 -26.03 0.14
N ASP A 83 -21.30 -26.02 -0.33
CA ASP A 83 -21.62 -25.87 -1.75
C ASP A 83 -21.10 -24.53 -2.29
N GLY A 84 -20.31 -24.58 -3.36
CA GLY A 84 -19.72 -23.39 -3.98
C GLY A 84 -18.26 -23.12 -3.59
N VAL A 85 -17.73 -23.74 -2.54
CA VAL A 85 -16.31 -23.63 -2.21
C VAL A 85 -15.48 -24.50 -3.15
N THR A 86 -14.59 -23.85 -3.90
CA THR A 86 -13.65 -24.51 -4.83
C THR A 86 -12.30 -24.75 -4.15
N ARG A 87 -11.38 -25.45 -4.84
CA ARG A 87 -9.98 -25.56 -4.40
C ARG A 87 -9.36 -24.18 -4.14
N ASP A 88 -9.61 -23.22 -5.01
CA ASP A 88 -9.08 -21.86 -4.86
C ASP A 88 -9.69 -21.18 -3.64
N GLY A 89 -10.97 -21.41 -3.34
CA GLY A 89 -11.59 -20.96 -2.09
C GLY A 89 -10.89 -21.51 -0.84
N LEU A 90 -10.50 -22.79 -0.85
CA LEU A 90 -9.74 -23.39 0.25
C LEU A 90 -8.35 -22.76 0.40
N VAL A 91 -7.67 -22.47 -0.72
CA VAL A 91 -6.36 -21.79 -0.70
C VAL A 91 -6.51 -20.36 -0.16
N ILE A 92 -7.53 -19.63 -0.58
CA ILE A 92 -7.85 -18.26 -0.10
C ILE A 92 -8.06 -18.25 1.42
N ALA A 93 -8.85 -19.20 1.96
CA ALA A 93 -9.07 -19.30 3.40
C ALA A 93 -7.79 -19.63 4.19
N LEU A 94 -6.95 -20.52 3.66
CA LEU A 94 -5.66 -20.82 4.28
C LEU A 94 -4.71 -19.62 4.25
N MET A 95 -4.67 -18.86 3.14
CA MET A 95 -3.90 -17.62 3.03
C MET A 95 -4.34 -16.59 4.07
N ALA A 96 -5.66 -16.41 4.23
CA ALA A 96 -6.22 -15.51 5.24
C ALA A 96 -5.80 -15.93 6.65
N ALA A 97 -6.07 -17.17 7.06
CA ALA A 97 -5.72 -17.62 8.41
C ALA A 97 -4.19 -17.64 8.69
N LEU A 98 -3.36 -17.86 7.66
CA LEU A 98 -1.90 -17.73 7.76
C LEU A 98 -1.47 -16.28 7.99
N THR A 99 -2.11 -15.35 7.31
CA THR A 99 -1.80 -13.91 7.39
C THR A 99 -2.27 -13.31 8.71
N GLU A 100 -3.48 -13.67 9.15
CA GLU A 100 -4.11 -13.05 10.31
C GLU A 100 -3.57 -13.61 11.64
N SER A 101 -3.27 -14.91 11.71
CA SER A 101 -2.80 -15.50 12.97
C SER A 101 -1.71 -16.56 12.82
N THR A 102 -1.19 -16.77 11.61
CA THR A 102 -0.30 -17.90 11.30
C THR A 102 -0.96 -19.24 11.68
N LEU A 103 -2.25 -19.39 11.36
CA LEU A 103 -3.10 -20.54 11.70
C LEU A 103 -3.23 -20.82 13.20
N ARG A 104 -3.09 -19.80 14.04
CA ARG A 104 -3.25 -19.92 15.49
C ARG A 104 -4.65 -19.50 15.93
N MET A 105 -5.24 -20.27 16.81
CA MET A 105 -6.53 -19.94 17.41
C MET A 105 -6.32 -18.94 18.57
N LEU A 106 -6.27 -17.64 18.29
CA LEU A 106 -5.94 -16.62 19.28
C LEU A 106 -7.15 -16.15 20.11
N SER A 107 -7.00 -16.11 21.43
CA SER A 107 -7.90 -15.42 22.36
C SER A 107 -7.62 -13.91 22.38
N ASN A 108 -8.46 -13.11 23.05
CA ASN A 108 -8.18 -11.71 23.31
C ASN A 108 -8.68 -11.35 24.71
N THR A 109 -7.86 -11.66 25.71
CA THR A 109 -8.21 -11.50 27.12
C THR A 109 -8.30 -10.04 27.55
N SER A 110 -7.72 -9.13 26.75
CA SER A 110 -7.75 -7.70 27.02
C SER A 110 -9.14 -7.10 26.81
N VAL A 111 -9.90 -7.59 25.82
CA VAL A 111 -11.26 -7.14 25.52
C VAL A 111 -12.31 -8.15 25.99
N TYR A 112 -12.03 -9.45 25.83
CA TYR A 112 -12.90 -10.57 26.19
C TYR A 112 -12.16 -11.54 27.11
N PRO A 113 -12.07 -11.26 28.43
CA PRO A 113 -11.40 -12.15 29.37
C PRO A 113 -11.90 -13.60 29.31
N GLU A 114 -13.20 -13.80 29.02
CA GLU A 114 -13.81 -15.13 28.86
C GLU A 114 -13.29 -15.90 27.63
N SER A 115 -12.65 -15.25 26.66
CA SER A 115 -12.07 -15.93 25.48
C SER A 115 -10.96 -16.92 25.86
N ALA A 116 -10.25 -16.70 26.98
CA ALA A 116 -9.26 -17.64 27.50
C ALA A 116 -9.86 -18.94 28.06
N ASP A 117 -11.18 -18.97 28.33
CA ASP A 117 -11.85 -20.18 28.81
C ASP A 117 -12.11 -21.19 27.67
N TYR A 118 -11.91 -20.80 26.41
CA TYR A 118 -12.03 -21.65 25.23
C TYR A 118 -10.66 -22.16 24.76
N PRO A 119 -10.60 -23.31 24.05
CA PRO A 119 -9.34 -23.79 23.46
C PRO A 119 -8.69 -22.71 22.58
N ASN A 120 -7.43 -22.41 22.86
CA ASN A 120 -6.67 -21.37 22.18
C ASN A 120 -5.18 -21.71 22.14
N ASP A 121 -4.49 -21.03 21.24
CA ASP A 121 -3.05 -21.20 20.97
C ASP A 121 -2.24 -20.00 21.50
N GLY A 122 -2.88 -19.14 22.29
CA GLY A 122 -2.32 -17.91 22.79
C GLY A 122 -3.34 -16.77 22.85
N ASP A 123 -2.82 -15.60 23.19
CA ASP A 123 -3.58 -14.37 23.34
C ASP A 123 -3.10 -13.36 22.31
N GLY A 124 -4.03 -12.79 21.56
CA GLY A 124 -3.84 -11.67 20.65
C GLY A 124 -4.05 -10.35 21.39
N SER A 125 -3.67 -9.24 20.75
CA SER A 125 -3.68 -7.91 21.37
C SER A 125 -4.20 -6.80 20.46
N ASP A 126 -4.67 -7.13 19.26
CA ASP A 126 -5.19 -6.17 18.29
C ASP A 126 -6.70 -5.98 18.44
N ASN A 127 -7.11 -4.76 18.79
CA ASN A 127 -8.52 -4.37 18.92
C ASN A 127 -9.32 -5.38 19.78
N ASP A 128 -10.40 -5.94 19.22
CA ASP A 128 -11.28 -6.97 19.78
C ASP A 128 -11.32 -8.25 18.89
N SER A 129 -10.27 -8.51 18.12
CA SER A 129 -10.18 -9.64 17.21
C SER A 129 -10.05 -10.99 17.93
N LEU A 130 -10.59 -12.05 17.35
CA LEU A 130 -10.51 -13.42 17.87
C LEU A 130 -10.23 -14.43 16.75
N GLY A 131 -9.40 -15.42 17.05
CA GLY A 131 -9.33 -16.67 16.32
C GLY A 131 -8.42 -16.79 15.12
N LEU A 132 -8.74 -17.70 14.20
CA LEU A 132 -7.90 -18.03 13.05
C LEU A 132 -7.86 -16.87 12.04
N PHE A 133 -8.97 -16.18 11.88
CA PHE A 133 -9.14 -15.09 10.91
C PHE A 133 -9.17 -13.71 11.58
N GLN A 134 -8.89 -13.62 12.88
CA GLN A 134 -8.94 -12.35 13.63
C GLN A 134 -10.28 -11.60 13.48
N MET A 135 -11.39 -12.35 13.51
CA MET A 135 -12.74 -11.82 13.36
C MET A 135 -13.22 -11.11 14.63
N ARG A 136 -14.06 -10.07 14.45
CA ARG A 136 -14.48 -9.17 15.54
C ARG A 136 -15.96 -9.34 15.89
N PRO A 137 -16.33 -9.62 17.16
CA PRO A 137 -17.72 -9.65 17.58
C PRO A 137 -18.45 -8.32 17.36
N GLN A 138 -17.77 -7.19 17.58
CA GLN A 138 -18.37 -5.87 17.37
C GLN A 138 -18.72 -5.57 15.91
N SER A 139 -18.02 -6.20 14.97
CA SER A 139 -18.31 -6.10 13.54
C SER A 139 -19.42 -7.05 13.08
N GLY A 140 -19.97 -7.87 13.98
CA GLY A 140 -21.10 -8.76 13.69
C GLY A 140 -20.71 -10.15 13.19
N TRP A 141 -19.43 -10.53 13.25
CA TRP A 141 -18.95 -11.84 12.77
C TRP A 141 -19.43 -13.03 13.61
N GLY A 142 -19.81 -12.81 14.87
CA GLY A 142 -20.27 -13.86 15.79
C GLY A 142 -20.07 -13.47 17.25
N THR A 143 -20.54 -14.30 18.17
CA THR A 143 -20.24 -14.18 19.61
C THR A 143 -18.81 -14.65 19.92
N VAL A 144 -18.27 -14.29 21.10
CA VAL A 144 -16.95 -14.78 21.53
C VAL A 144 -16.87 -16.30 21.51
N ALA A 145 -17.92 -16.99 21.97
CA ALA A 145 -17.97 -18.46 21.96
C ALA A 145 -17.90 -19.05 20.54
N GLU A 146 -18.59 -18.40 19.60
CA GLU A 146 -18.61 -18.81 18.19
C GLU A 146 -17.27 -18.49 17.51
N LEU A 147 -16.69 -17.32 17.75
CA LEU A 147 -15.40 -16.95 17.20
C LEU A 147 -14.24 -17.73 17.84
N MET A 148 -14.43 -18.32 19.02
CA MET A 148 -13.47 -19.26 19.60
C MET A 148 -13.64 -20.71 19.10
N ASP A 149 -14.52 -20.96 18.12
CA ASP A 149 -14.68 -22.25 17.44
C ASP A 149 -14.09 -22.18 16.01
N PRO A 150 -13.04 -22.95 15.69
CA PRO A 150 -12.42 -22.93 14.36
C PRO A 150 -13.35 -23.40 13.24
N THR A 151 -14.36 -24.23 13.54
CA THR A 151 -15.37 -24.68 12.56
C THR A 151 -16.31 -23.53 12.21
N TYR A 152 -16.81 -22.81 13.23
CA TYR A 152 -17.67 -21.66 13.03
C TYR A 152 -16.95 -20.58 12.22
N GLN A 153 -15.71 -20.25 12.60
CA GLN A 153 -14.92 -19.24 11.90
C GLN A 153 -14.69 -19.59 10.43
N ALA A 154 -14.37 -20.84 10.11
CA ALA A 154 -14.26 -21.29 8.73
C ALA A 154 -15.59 -21.15 7.98
N GLN A 155 -16.72 -21.51 8.59
CA GLN A 155 -18.05 -21.32 7.99
C GLN A 155 -18.38 -19.84 7.77
N ALA A 156 -18.03 -18.96 8.71
CA ALA A 156 -18.23 -17.52 8.60
C ALA A 156 -17.35 -16.91 7.50
N PHE A 157 -16.09 -17.32 7.39
CA PHE A 157 -15.16 -16.89 6.35
C PHE A 157 -15.70 -17.22 4.95
N PHE A 158 -16.14 -18.46 4.73
CA PHE A 158 -16.73 -18.85 3.45
C PHE A 158 -18.09 -18.17 3.21
N GLY A 159 -18.90 -17.98 4.26
CA GLY A 159 -20.17 -17.26 4.22
C GLY A 159 -21.18 -17.83 3.23
N GLY A 160 -21.85 -16.96 2.49
CA GLY A 160 -22.90 -17.30 1.54
C GLY A 160 -24.30 -17.26 2.15
N PRO A 161 -25.36 -17.53 1.36
CA PRO A 161 -26.76 -17.41 1.79
C PRO A 161 -27.17 -18.31 2.96
N THR A 162 -26.38 -19.35 3.25
CA THR A 162 -26.58 -20.29 4.36
C THR A 162 -25.49 -20.17 5.43
N GLY A 163 -24.55 -19.23 5.28
CA GLY A 163 -23.48 -18.98 6.24
C GLY A 163 -23.99 -18.37 7.54
N PRO A 164 -23.29 -18.57 8.67
CA PRO A 164 -23.74 -18.13 9.99
C PRO A 164 -23.77 -16.60 10.15
N ASN A 165 -23.00 -15.87 9.34
CA ASN A 165 -22.88 -14.41 9.30
C ASN A 165 -23.81 -13.74 8.26
N HIS A 166 -24.68 -14.49 7.57
CA HIS A 166 -25.57 -13.90 6.56
C HIS A 166 -26.59 -12.91 7.18
N PRO A 167 -26.87 -11.74 6.55
CA PRO A 167 -26.31 -11.24 5.29
C PRO A 167 -25.05 -10.37 5.44
N SER A 168 -24.60 -10.12 6.66
CA SER A 168 -23.47 -9.25 6.96
C SER A 168 -22.88 -9.59 8.33
N PRO A 169 -21.55 -9.63 8.49
CA PRO A 169 -20.51 -9.42 7.47
C PRO A 169 -20.53 -10.43 6.32
N ARG A 170 -20.05 -10.03 5.15
CA ARG A 170 -20.01 -10.89 3.95
C ARG A 170 -18.86 -11.90 4.06
N GLY A 171 -19.09 -13.16 3.71
CA GLY A 171 -18.00 -14.13 3.49
C GLY A 171 -17.60 -14.22 2.02
N LEU A 172 -16.66 -15.11 1.71
CA LEU A 172 -16.10 -15.30 0.36
C LEU A 172 -17.19 -15.53 -0.71
N LEU A 173 -18.17 -16.38 -0.42
CA LEU A 173 -19.23 -16.74 -1.36
C LEU A 173 -20.26 -15.62 -1.58
N ASP A 174 -20.25 -14.58 -0.74
CA ASP A 174 -21.10 -13.40 -0.90
C ASP A 174 -20.46 -12.34 -1.84
N ILE A 175 -19.20 -12.54 -2.27
CA ILE A 175 -18.45 -11.60 -3.12
C ILE A 175 -18.66 -11.96 -4.61
N PRO A 176 -19.30 -11.09 -5.42
CA PRO A 176 -19.52 -11.39 -6.83
C PRO A 176 -18.22 -11.52 -7.63
N GLY A 177 -18.02 -12.65 -8.30
CA GLY A 177 -16.87 -12.88 -9.19
C GLY A 177 -15.57 -13.25 -8.46
N TRP A 178 -15.64 -13.65 -7.18
CA TRP A 178 -14.47 -14.02 -6.39
C TRP A 178 -13.63 -15.12 -7.05
N GLU A 179 -14.22 -16.05 -7.82
CA GLU A 179 -13.45 -17.10 -8.49
C GLU A 179 -12.59 -16.56 -9.65
N GLN A 180 -12.78 -15.31 -10.05
CA GLN A 180 -12.00 -14.64 -11.10
C GLN A 180 -11.01 -13.60 -10.52
N MET A 181 -11.07 -13.33 -9.22
CA MET A 181 -10.19 -12.38 -8.53
C MET A 181 -8.80 -13.00 -8.31
N ASP A 182 -7.79 -12.15 -8.12
CA ASP A 182 -6.53 -12.59 -7.50
C ASP A 182 -6.82 -13.19 -6.12
N LYS A 183 -6.16 -14.28 -5.74
CA LYS A 183 -6.49 -14.97 -4.47
C LYS A 183 -6.22 -14.10 -3.25
N GLY A 184 -5.18 -13.25 -3.32
CA GLY A 184 -4.90 -12.27 -2.28
C GLY A 184 -5.97 -11.17 -2.21
N GLU A 185 -6.43 -10.68 -3.37
CA GLU A 185 -7.54 -9.72 -3.46
C GLU A 185 -8.86 -10.30 -2.92
N ALA A 186 -9.15 -11.57 -3.20
CA ALA A 186 -10.33 -12.26 -2.69
C ALA A 186 -10.27 -12.44 -1.16
N ALA A 187 -9.11 -12.81 -0.60
CA ALA A 187 -8.89 -12.86 0.85
C ALA A 187 -9.09 -11.49 1.51
N GLN A 188 -8.47 -10.46 0.94
CA GLN A 188 -8.63 -9.07 1.38
C GLN A 188 -10.08 -8.58 1.29
N ALA A 189 -10.84 -9.00 0.27
CA ALA A 189 -12.22 -8.59 0.11
C ALA A 189 -13.17 -9.19 1.17
N VAL A 190 -12.78 -10.31 1.80
CA VAL A 190 -13.46 -10.91 2.97
C VAL A 190 -13.01 -10.23 4.26
N GLU A 191 -11.71 -10.15 4.50
CA GLU A 191 -11.15 -9.64 5.77
C GLU A 191 -11.24 -8.12 5.91
N VAL A 192 -11.20 -7.39 4.79
CA VAL A 192 -11.17 -5.92 4.75
C VAL A 192 -10.06 -5.38 5.67
N SER A 193 -8.90 -6.03 5.60
CA SER A 193 -7.71 -5.67 6.38
C SER A 193 -7.10 -4.36 5.88
N ALA A 194 -6.28 -3.71 6.70
CA ALA A 194 -5.56 -2.50 6.31
C ALA A 194 -4.38 -2.78 5.35
N TYR A 195 -4.07 -4.06 5.06
CA TYR A 195 -2.87 -4.48 4.33
C TYR A 195 -3.17 -5.47 3.18
N PRO A 196 -3.66 -5.00 2.03
CA PRO A 196 -4.22 -5.85 0.96
C PRO A 196 -3.23 -6.81 0.31
N ASP A 197 -1.92 -6.53 0.37
CA ASP A 197 -0.89 -7.31 -0.33
C ASP A 197 -0.29 -8.48 0.47
N ARG A 198 -0.62 -8.62 1.77
CA ARG A 198 0.01 -9.62 2.66
C ARG A 198 -0.39 -11.06 2.33
N TYR A 199 -1.62 -11.27 1.87
CA TYR A 199 -2.15 -12.60 1.60
C TYR A 199 -1.37 -13.35 0.51
N ARG A 200 -0.86 -12.65 -0.52
CA ARG A 200 -0.13 -13.27 -1.64
C ARG A 200 1.15 -13.98 -1.20
N ASN A 201 1.80 -13.51 -0.13
CA ASN A 201 3.03 -14.14 0.37
C ASN A 201 2.80 -15.59 0.83
N TYR A 202 1.58 -15.91 1.27
CA TYR A 202 1.22 -17.21 1.81
C TYR A 202 0.56 -18.15 0.80
N GLU A 203 0.41 -17.77 -0.47
CA GLU A 203 -0.22 -18.63 -1.48
C GLU A 203 0.54 -19.96 -1.64
N SER A 204 1.87 -19.92 -1.77
CA SER A 204 2.71 -21.13 -1.87
C SER A 204 2.61 -22.04 -0.63
N VAL A 205 2.49 -21.42 0.55
CA VAL A 205 2.33 -22.12 1.82
C VAL A 205 0.96 -22.78 1.89
N ALA A 206 -0.11 -22.05 1.55
CA ALA A 206 -1.47 -22.57 1.50
C ALA A 206 -1.62 -23.73 0.51
N GLU A 207 -0.99 -23.64 -0.67
CA GLU A 207 -0.95 -24.74 -1.62
C GLU A 207 -0.19 -25.96 -1.10
N THR A 208 0.92 -25.75 -0.40
CA THR A 208 1.74 -26.81 0.22
C THR A 208 0.96 -27.52 1.31
N ILE A 209 0.29 -26.77 2.20
CA ILE A 209 -0.58 -27.30 3.25
C ILE A 209 -1.72 -28.11 2.63
N LEU A 210 -2.44 -27.54 1.66
CA LEU A 210 -3.57 -28.20 1.03
C LEU A 210 -3.13 -29.48 0.29
N THR A 211 -1.99 -29.45 -0.38
CA THR A 211 -1.42 -30.63 -1.06
C THR A 211 -1.03 -31.72 -0.07
N THR A 212 -0.33 -31.34 1.00
CA THR A 212 0.13 -32.24 2.05
C THR A 212 -1.04 -32.90 2.77
N LEU A 213 -2.02 -32.11 3.20
CA LEU A 213 -3.17 -32.57 3.96
C LEU A 213 -4.18 -33.35 3.13
N THR A 214 -4.13 -33.29 1.79
CA THR A 214 -5.09 -34.01 0.92
C THR A 214 -4.47 -35.18 0.18
N GLY A 215 -3.15 -35.38 0.33
CA GLY A 215 -2.41 -36.46 -0.33
C GLY A 215 -2.36 -36.36 -1.86
N THR A 216 -2.66 -35.19 -2.42
CA THR A 216 -2.76 -35.01 -3.88
C THR A 216 -1.39 -34.67 -4.47
N THR A 217 -0.56 -35.66 -4.79
CA THR A 217 0.74 -35.42 -5.43
C THR A 217 0.56 -34.89 -6.86
N THR A 218 0.77 -33.60 -7.11
CA THR A 218 0.90 -33.07 -8.48
C THR A 218 2.24 -33.54 -9.05
N THR A 219 2.18 -34.46 -10.00
CA THR A 219 3.35 -34.96 -10.73
C THR A 219 3.78 -33.90 -11.74
N ALA A 220 4.71 -33.03 -11.38
CA ALA A 220 5.46 -32.23 -12.34
C ALA A 220 6.57 -33.11 -12.94
N SER A 221 6.41 -33.46 -14.21
CA SER A 221 7.34 -34.24 -15.01
C SER A 221 8.56 -33.42 -15.45
N ALA A 222 9.75 -33.80 -14.97
CA ALA A 222 11.01 -33.61 -15.69
C ALA A 222 11.95 -34.78 -15.35
N GLY A 223 12.30 -35.56 -16.37
CA GLY A 223 13.10 -36.78 -16.21
C GLY A 223 14.61 -36.54 -16.19
N ALA A 224 15.30 -37.45 -15.48
CA ALA A 224 16.65 -37.99 -15.73
C ALA A 224 17.83 -36.98 -15.75
N SER A 225 18.92 -37.10 -14.98
CA SER A 225 19.54 -38.24 -14.31
C SER A 225 20.55 -37.76 -13.26
N ALA A 226 20.83 -38.65 -12.31
CA ALA A 226 21.85 -38.56 -11.28
C ALA A 226 23.28 -38.33 -11.82
N GLY A 227 24.09 -37.62 -11.03
CA GLY A 227 25.53 -37.49 -11.20
C GLY A 227 26.15 -36.82 -9.98
N ASP A 228 26.53 -37.64 -9.01
CA ASP A 228 27.43 -37.30 -7.90
C ASP A 228 28.74 -36.72 -8.45
N ALA A 229 29.04 -35.47 -8.10
CA ALA A 229 30.34 -34.84 -8.33
C ALA A 229 30.57 -33.79 -7.24
N THR A 230 31.43 -34.14 -6.29
CA THR A 230 32.12 -33.20 -5.43
C THR A 230 32.90 -32.19 -6.29
N VAL A 231 32.56 -30.91 -6.17
CA VAL A 231 33.37 -29.78 -6.65
C VAL A 231 33.16 -28.59 -5.69
N PRO A 232 34.13 -27.68 -5.59
CA PRO A 232 34.68 -27.15 -4.34
C PRO A 232 33.94 -25.87 -3.94
N ALA A 233 34.29 -25.30 -2.78
CA ALA A 233 33.93 -23.93 -2.43
C ALA A 233 34.27 -22.99 -3.60
N VAL A 234 33.25 -22.63 -4.38
CA VAL A 234 33.33 -21.53 -5.32
C VAL A 234 33.26 -20.30 -4.44
N GLN A 235 34.40 -19.62 -4.28
CA GLN A 235 34.38 -18.20 -3.99
C GLN A 235 33.48 -17.59 -5.05
N THR A 236 32.28 -17.20 -4.64
CA THR A 236 31.42 -16.30 -5.40
C THR A 236 32.21 -15.00 -5.51
N VAL A 237 32.97 -14.91 -6.60
CA VAL A 237 33.34 -13.61 -7.16
C VAL A 237 32.06 -12.81 -7.21
N ALA A 238 32.08 -11.70 -6.47
CA ALA A 238 31.01 -10.72 -6.42
C ALA A 238 30.41 -10.55 -7.82
N ALA A 239 29.09 -10.59 -7.90
CA ALA A 239 28.39 -10.21 -9.11
C ALA A 239 28.85 -8.80 -9.47
N GLU A 240 29.73 -8.68 -10.47
CA GLU A 240 30.10 -7.40 -11.07
C GLU A 240 28.91 -6.94 -11.91
N SER A 241 27.98 -6.26 -11.25
CA SER A 241 26.94 -5.45 -11.87
C SER A 241 27.15 -4.01 -11.43
N SER A 242 27.46 -3.15 -12.40
CA SER A 242 27.81 -1.73 -12.21
C SER A 242 26.61 -0.82 -11.93
N ARG A 243 25.50 -1.39 -11.44
CA ARG A 243 24.24 -0.67 -11.24
C ARG A 243 24.13 -0.24 -9.79
N VAL A 244 24.20 1.07 -9.58
CA VAL A 244 23.84 1.68 -8.30
C VAL A 244 22.41 2.21 -8.41
N VAL A 245 21.63 2.06 -7.34
CA VAL A 245 20.26 2.57 -7.23
C VAL A 245 20.10 3.37 -5.95
N PHE A 246 19.13 4.27 -5.95
CA PHE A 246 18.75 4.97 -4.73
C PHE A 246 18.25 3.98 -3.67
N PRO A 247 18.69 4.09 -2.40
CA PRO A 247 18.44 3.09 -1.37
C PRO A 247 17.03 3.15 -0.77
N VAL A 248 16.15 3.98 -1.32
CA VAL A 248 14.74 4.09 -0.94
C VAL A 248 13.90 4.19 -2.21
N PRO A 249 12.69 3.61 -2.29
CA PRO A 249 11.84 3.72 -3.47
C PRO A 249 11.61 5.17 -3.89
N ALA A 250 11.60 5.41 -5.21
CA ALA A 250 11.44 6.75 -5.76
C ALA A 250 10.17 7.44 -5.21
N GLY A 251 10.30 8.71 -4.82
CA GLY A 251 9.19 9.52 -4.30
C GLY A 251 8.73 9.14 -2.89
N THR A 252 9.43 8.26 -2.18
CA THR A 252 9.05 7.85 -0.81
C THR A 252 9.92 8.44 0.29
N SER A 253 11.03 9.10 -0.07
CA SER A 253 11.92 9.76 0.89
C SER A 253 12.37 11.16 0.47
N VAL A 254 12.67 11.99 1.47
CA VAL A 254 13.22 13.34 1.32
C VAL A 254 14.56 13.40 2.06
N LEU A 255 15.59 14.00 1.46
CA LEU A 255 16.86 14.27 2.16
C LEU A 255 16.60 15.30 3.28
N THR A 256 16.88 14.94 4.53
CA THR A 256 16.64 15.81 5.70
C THR A 256 17.89 16.18 6.48
N SER A 257 18.97 15.41 6.38
CA SER A 257 20.26 15.77 6.98
C SER A 257 21.41 15.27 6.12
N GLU A 258 22.31 16.19 5.75
CA GLU A 258 23.48 15.89 4.91
C GLU A 258 24.64 15.28 5.72
N TYR A 259 25.58 14.67 5.01
CA TYR A 259 26.87 14.23 5.55
C TYR A 259 27.73 15.43 5.98
N GLY A 260 28.48 15.28 7.07
CA GLY A 260 29.51 16.26 7.48
C GLY A 260 29.30 16.90 8.86
N PRO A 261 30.04 17.99 9.17
CA PRO A 261 29.99 18.63 10.49
C PRO A 261 28.61 19.23 10.78
N ARG A 262 28.02 18.89 11.93
CA ARG A 262 26.73 19.44 12.38
C ARG A 262 26.73 19.80 13.86
N VAL A 263 25.73 20.57 14.27
CA VAL A 263 25.38 20.73 15.68
C VAL A 263 24.36 19.64 16.02
N HIS A 264 24.65 18.78 16.99
CA HIS A 264 23.81 17.64 17.35
C HIS A 264 22.40 18.12 17.76
N PRO A 265 21.33 17.65 17.10
CA PRO A 265 19.99 18.23 17.22
C PRO A 265 19.36 18.07 18.61
N ILE A 266 19.87 17.15 19.42
CA ILE A 266 19.36 16.85 20.76
C ILE A 266 20.24 17.48 21.87
N SER A 267 21.55 17.59 21.67
CA SER A 267 22.49 18.04 22.71
C SER A 267 23.11 19.42 22.47
N GLY A 268 23.02 19.96 21.25
CA GLY A 268 23.59 21.26 20.89
C GLY A 268 25.11 21.28 20.74
N GLU A 269 25.78 20.12 20.75
CA GLU A 269 27.24 20.00 20.65
C GLU A 269 27.71 19.80 19.20
N SER A 270 28.94 20.21 18.90
CA SER A 270 29.58 19.92 17.61
C SER A 270 29.74 18.41 17.43
N SER A 271 29.14 17.86 16.38
CA SER A 271 29.14 16.45 16.02
C SER A 271 29.47 16.30 14.53
N PHE A 272 29.82 15.10 14.08
CA PHE A 272 30.06 14.80 12.68
C PHE A 272 29.08 13.73 12.24
N HIS A 273 28.30 14.02 11.20
CA HIS A 273 27.32 13.10 10.64
C HIS A 273 27.99 12.22 9.59
N THR A 274 28.06 10.91 9.84
CA THR A 274 28.81 9.93 9.04
C THR A 274 28.04 9.41 7.81
N GLY A 275 26.78 9.81 7.66
CA GLY A 275 25.89 9.42 6.57
C GLY A 275 25.00 10.57 6.09
N THR A 276 23.99 10.23 5.29
CA THR A 276 22.90 11.12 4.86
C THR A 276 21.58 10.54 5.33
N ASP A 277 20.72 11.39 5.88
CA ASP A 277 19.40 10.99 6.39
C ASP A 277 18.34 11.26 5.33
N PHE A 278 17.60 10.22 4.95
CA PHE A 278 16.45 10.29 4.06
C PHE A 278 15.19 10.03 4.87
N ALA A 279 14.46 11.08 5.24
CA ALA A 279 13.19 10.94 5.93
C ALA A 279 12.15 10.34 5.02
N ALA A 280 11.47 9.33 5.52
CA ALA A 280 10.42 8.61 4.84
C ALA A 280 9.53 7.98 5.90
N PRO A 281 8.26 7.69 5.59
CA PRO A 281 7.38 7.01 6.52
C PRO A 281 7.99 5.71 7.06
N ASP A 282 7.67 5.41 8.31
CA ASP A 282 7.98 4.13 8.93
C ASP A 282 7.38 2.98 8.10
N GLY A 283 8.12 1.89 7.93
CA GLY A 283 7.70 0.76 7.11
C GLY A 283 8.00 0.89 5.61
N ILE A 284 8.54 2.03 5.13
CA ILE A 284 8.95 2.15 3.73
C ILE A 284 10.14 1.23 3.45
N PRO A 285 10.16 0.50 2.31
CA PRO A 285 11.29 -0.34 1.95
C PRO A 285 12.61 0.42 1.88
N ILE A 286 13.66 -0.16 2.45
CA ILE A 286 15.06 0.17 2.24
C ILE A 286 15.59 -0.81 1.19
N LEU A 287 16.20 -0.28 0.15
CA LEU A 287 16.71 -1.05 -0.98
C LEU A 287 18.24 -1.14 -0.94
N ALA A 288 18.79 -2.30 -1.28
CA ALA A 288 20.22 -2.45 -1.49
C ALA A 288 20.68 -1.53 -2.62
N ALA A 289 21.60 -0.60 -2.34
CA ALA A 289 22.08 0.37 -3.29
C ALA A 289 22.83 -0.26 -4.47
N ALA A 290 23.46 -1.42 -4.29
CA ALA A 290 24.15 -2.16 -5.34
C ALA A 290 24.16 -3.66 -5.03
N ASP A 291 24.56 -4.47 -6.01
CA ASP A 291 24.82 -5.90 -5.81
C ASP A 291 25.92 -6.07 -4.74
N GLY A 292 25.75 -7.00 -3.81
CA GLY A 292 26.69 -7.14 -2.72
C GLY A 292 26.42 -8.32 -1.79
N THR A 293 27.22 -8.41 -0.73
CA THR A 293 27.06 -9.39 0.35
C THR A 293 26.84 -8.67 1.66
N VAL A 294 25.77 -9.02 2.37
CA VAL A 294 25.46 -8.48 3.69
C VAL A 294 26.54 -8.93 4.68
N THR A 295 27.20 -7.99 5.34
CA THR A 295 28.25 -8.26 6.35
C THR A 295 27.76 -8.01 7.78
N VAL A 296 26.75 -7.15 7.94
CA VAL A 296 26.11 -6.83 9.23
C VAL A 296 24.59 -6.76 9.00
N ALA A 297 23.81 -7.33 9.92
CA ALA A 297 22.36 -7.16 10.00
C ALA A 297 21.92 -7.45 11.45
N GLU A 298 21.97 -6.44 12.30
CA GLU A 298 21.73 -6.57 13.75
C GLU A 298 21.35 -5.23 14.37
N PHE A 299 20.93 -5.23 15.65
CA PHE A 299 20.69 -4.01 16.40
C PHE A 299 21.98 -3.50 17.05
N SER A 300 22.42 -2.28 16.70
CA SER A 300 23.73 -1.73 17.05
C SER A 300 23.65 -0.31 17.61
N GLY A 301 23.60 -0.20 18.94
CA GLY A 301 23.82 1.06 19.67
C GLY A 301 23.03 2.25 19.12
N GLY A 302 23.75 3.32 18.77
CA GLY A 302 23.15 4.57 18.26
C GLY A 302 22.48 4.46 16.88
N TYR A 303 22.81 3.43 16.09
CA TYR A 303 22.18 3.18 14.79
C TYR A 303 20.81 2.50 14.94
N GLY A 304 20.52 1.88 16.07
CA GLY A 304 19.36 0.99 16.15
C GLY A 304 19.55 -0.22 15.25
N GLY A 305 18.55 -0.62 14.47
CA GLY A 305 18.70 -1.66 13.45
C GLY A 305 19.66 -1.20 12.34
N LEU A 306 20.70 -2.00 12.08
CA LEU A 306 21.77 -1.69 11.15
C LEU A 306 21.99 -2.85 10.17
N ILE A 307 21.97 -2.56 8.88
CA ILE A 307 22.45 -3.43 7.81
C ILE A 307 23.70 -2.81 7.20
N VAL A 308 24.73 -3.62 6.92
CA VAL A 308 25.89 -3.21 6.11
C VAL A 308 26.09 -4.23 4.99
N ILE A 309 26.27 -3.73 3.77
CA ILE A 309 26.49 -4.55 2.58
C ILE A 309 27.83 -4.17 1.96
N GLU A 310 28.69 -5.15 1.68
CA GLU A 310 29.91 -4.97 0.90
C GLU A 310 29.66 -5.22 -0.58
N HIS A 311 30.19 -4.32 -1.40
CA HIS A 311 30.08 -4.28 -2.85
C HIS A 311 31.46 -4.27 -3.50
N THR A 312 31.52 -4.78 -4.73
CA THR A 312 32.60 -4.48 -5.66
C THR A 312 32.02 -3.63 -6.78
N ILE A 313 32.36 -2.35 -6.82
CA ILE A 313 31.85 -1.39 -7.82
C ILE A 313 33.05 -0.85 -8.59
N ASN A 314 33.06 -1.10 -9.91
CA ASN A 314 34.17 -0.72 -10.79
C ASN A 314 35.54 -1.25 -10.31
N GLY A 315 35.58 -2.45 -9.74
CA GLY A 315 36.80 -3.06 -9.17
C GLY A 315 37.28 -2.46 -7.84
N GLN A 316 36.49 -1.58 -7.21
CA GLN A 316 36.77 -1.03 -5.89
C GLN A 316 35.86 -1.64 -4.83
N SER A 317 36.42 -1.95 -3.66
CA SER A 317 35.65 -2.38 -2.50
C SER A 317 35.00 -1.18 -1.81
N VAL A 318 33.67 -1.20 -1.73
CA VAL A 318 32.82 -0.17 -1.11
C VAL A 318 31.82 -0.89 -0.23
N ALA A 319 31.47 -0.33 0.94
CA ALA A 319 30.33 -0.79 1.72
C ALA A 319 29.26 0.29 1.82
N THR A 320 28.00 -0.12 1.89
CA THR A 320 26.88 0.76 2.22
C THR A 320 26.26 0.34 3.54
N ALA A 321 25.87 1.30 4.38
CA ALA A 321 25.23 1.05 5.67
C ALA A 321 23.85 1.70 5.73
N TYR A 322 22.91 1.03 6.39
CA TYR A 322 21.49 1.40 6.46
C TYR A 322 21.05 1.32 7.92
N GLY A 323 20.71 2.46 8.53
CA GLY A 323 20.41 2.57 9.96
C GLY A 323 18.95 2.92 10.28
N HIS A 324 18.64 2.88 11.57
CA HIS A 324 17.36 3.24 12.22
C HIS A 324 16.17 2.32 11.99
N MET A 325 16.37 1.17 11.33
CA MET A 325 15.33 0.14 11.20
C MET A 325 14.85 -0.33 12.57
N TRP A 326 13.57 -0.64 12.71
CA TRP A 326 13.14 -1.46 13.86
C TRP A 326 13.78 -2.84 13.78
N GLU A 327 13.89 -3.54 14.92
CA GLU A 327 14.41 -4.91 14.92
C GLU A 327 13.59 -5.83 14.00
N THR A 328 12.28 -5.62 13.92
CA THR A 328 11.36 -6.33 13.01
C THR A 328 11.42 -5.86 11.56
N GLY A 329 12.13 -4.78 11.27
CA GLY A 329 12.31 -4.20 9.94
C GLY A 329 13.64 -4.57 9.29
N ILE A 330 14.36 -5.58 9.79
CA ILE A 330 15.58 -6.09 9.15
C ILE A 330 15.21 -7.37 8.40
N HIS A 331 15.33 -7.38 7.06
CA HIS A 331 14.86 -8.48 6.21
C HIS A 331 15.97 -9.36 5.62
N VAL A 332 17.21 -9.10 6.01
CA VAL A 332 18.40 -9.84 5.56
C VAL A 332 19.28 -10.23 6.74
N GLN A 333 20.19 -11.16 6.53
CA GLN A 333 21.16 -11.63 7.53
C GLN A 333 22.59 -11.64 6.98
N PRO A 334 23.63 -11.63 7.85
CA PRO A 334 25.01 -11.67 7.40
C PRO A 334 25.30 -12.93 6.55
N GLY A 335 25.94 -12.72 5.40
CA GLY A 335 26.22 -13.76 4.41
C GLY A 335 25.25 -13.79 3.23
N ASP A 336 24.10 -13.12 3.31
CA ASP A 336 23.16 -13.03 2.19
C ASP A 336 23.78 -12.25 1.02
N THR A 337 23.59 -12.75 -0.20
CA THR A 337 23.88 -11.98 -1.41
C THR A 337 22.63 -11.22 -1.83
N VAL A 338 22.77 -9.93 -2.09
CA VAL A 338 21.67 -9.05 -2.49
C VAL A 338 21.94 -8.42 -3.85
N THR A 339 20.89 -8.10 -4.58
CA THR A 339 20.96 -7.38 -5.86
C THR A 339 20.52 -5.92 -5.72
N ALA A 340 21.04 -5.03 -6.55
CA ALA A 340 20.68 -3.62 -6.57
C ALA A 340 19.17 -3.41 -6.71
N GLY A 341 18.55 -2.74 -5.73
CA GLY A 341 17.11 -2.50 -5.66
C GLY A 341 16.34 -3.57 -4.90
N GLN A 342 17.01 -4.60 -4.38
CA GLN A 342 16.38 -5.60 -3.52
C GLN A 342 15.98 -4.96 -2.19
N HIS A 343 14.75 -5.22 -1.75
CA HIS A 343 14.28 -4.83 -0.43
C HIS A 343 15.06 -5.59 0.66
N ILE A 344 15.73 -4.85 1.55
CA ILE A 344 16.62 -5.41 2.59
C ILE A 344 16.19 -5.09 4.02
N GLY A 345 15.34 -4.09 4.22
CA GLY A 345 14.81 -3.69 5.52
C GLY A 345 13.76 -2.61 5.37
N ASP A 346 13.08 -2.22 6.44
CA ASP A 346 12.07 -1.17 6.45
C ASP A 346 12.56 0.04 7.25
N ILE A 347 12.27 1.24 6.73
CA ILE A 347 12.53 2.49 7.43
C ILE A 347 11.87 2.46 8.79
N GLY A 348 12.64 2.80 9.82
CA GLY A 348 12.18 2.86 11.19
C GLY A 348 12.65 4.13 11.88
N SER A 349 12.48 4.17 13.20
CA SER A 349 12.93 5.28 14.04
C SER A 349 13.66 4.79 15.30
N SER A 350 14.40 3.68 15.21
CA SER A 350 15.08 3.07 16.34
C SER A 350 16.49 3.66 16.58
N GLY A 351 17.10 3.39 17.74
CA GLY A 351 18.39 3.99 18.10
C GLY A 351 18.30 5.50 18.35
N ASN A 352 19.32 6.26 17.94
CA ASN A 352 19.35 7.72 18.10
C ASN A 352 18.65 8.43 16.92
N SER A 353 17.33 8.30 16.87
CA SER A 353 16.50 8.91 15.83
C SER A 353 15.46 9.87 16.43
N THR A 354 15.16 10.97 15.73
CA THR A 354 14.11 11.94 16.11
C THR A 354 12.78 11.73 15.38
N GLY A 355 12.73 10.78 14.44
CA GLY A 355 11.57 10.41 13.64
C GLY A 355 11.94 9.46 12.50
N PRO A 356 10.99 8.80 11.83
CA PRO A 356 11.29 7.78 10.81
C PRO A 356 12.16 8.32 9.65
N HIS A 357 13.30 7.69 9.42
CA HIS A 357 14.21 7.99 8.31
C HIS A 357 15.20 6.84 8.09
N LEU A 358 15.76 6.75 6.88
CA LEU A 358 16.95 5.95 6.60
C LEU A 358 18.19 6.81 6.87
N HIS A 359 19.04 6.38 7.79
CA HIS A 359 20.43 6.87 7.85
C HIS A 359 21.30 6.01 6.91
N PHE A 360 21.77 6.60 5.82
CA PHE A 360 22.52 5.90 4.77
C PHE A 360 23.99 6.33 4.76
N GLU A 361 24.93 5.38 4.79
CA GLU A 361 26.37 5.67 4.69
C GLU A 361 27.01 4.96 3.50
N VAL A 362 28.09 5.54 3.01
CA VAL A 362 29.01 4.92 2.05
C VAL A 362 30.41 4.90 2.65
N ARG A 363 31.07 3.73 2.63
CA ARG A 363 32.39 3.51 3.22
C ARG A 363 33.37 2.94 2.19
N HIS A 364 34.53 3.57 2.03
CA HIS A 364 35.58 3.08 1.14
C HIS A 364 36.48 2.04 1.83
N GLY A 365 36.71 0.90 1.16
CA GLY A 365 37.59 -0.16 1.68
C GLY A 365 36.88 -1.25 2.48
N GLY A 366 35.55 -1.31 2.43
CA GLY A 366 34.72 -2.35 3.05
C GLY A 366 33.98 -1.89 4.30
N THR A 367 33.45 -2.85 5.07
CA THR A 367 32.57 -2.62 6.24
C THR A 367 33.19 -1.66 7.25
N ASP A 368 34.49 -1.77 7.51
CA ASP A 368 35.24 -0.94 8.46
C ASP A 368 35.97 0.24 7.79
N GLY A 369 35.56 0.60 6.57
CA GLY A 369 36.17 1.60 5.72
C GLY A 369 35.94 3.05 6.16
N GLU A 370 36.59 4.00 5.47
CA GLU A 370 36.41 5.43 5.71
C GLU A 370 35.08 5.93 5.12
N HIS A 371 34.27 6.64 5.92
CA HIS A 371 33.01 7.24 5.49
C HIS A 371 33.25 8.37 4.46
N THR A 372 32.45 8.38 3.40
CA THR A 372 32.41 9.47 2.40
C THR A 372 31.00 10.05 2.31
N ASP A 373 30.85 11.15 1.57
CA ASP A 373 29.54 11.77 1.29
C ASP A 373 28.66 10.84 0.44
N PRO A 374 27.56 10.28 0.99
CA PRO A 374 26.69 9.36 0.27
C PRO A 374 25.93 10.03 -0.88
N ALA A 375 25.52 11.29 -0.75
CA ALA A 375 24.77 11.99 -1.79
C ALA A 375 25.66 12.25 -3.01
N ALA A 376 26.88 12.73 -2.78
CA ALA A 376 27.88 12.88 -3.84
C ALA A 376 28.23 11.54 -4.50
N TRP A 377 28.32 10.46 -3.71
CA TRP A 377 28.59 9.13 -4.24
C TRP A 377 27.43 8.57 -5.09
N LEU A 378 26.17 8.74 -4.65
CA LEU A 378 24.99 8.32 -5.40
C LEU A 378 24.86 9.07 -6.74
N ASN A 379 25.09 10.39 -6.74
CA ASN A 379 25.06 11.20 -7.96
C ASN A 379 26.16 10.80 -8.95
N ALA A 380 27.38 10.54 -8.45
CA ALA A 380 28.49 10.08 -9.29
C ALA A 380 28.27 8.70 -9.94
N HIS A 381 27.25 7.96 -9.49
CA HIS A 381 26.86 6.65 -10.04
C HIS A 381 25.45 6.68 -10.70
N ASP A 382 24.93 7.86 -11.04
CA ASP A 382 23.63 8.07 -11.69
C ASP A 382 22.44 7.41 -10.94
N ALA A 383 22.57 7.26 -9.63
CA ALA A 383 21.62 6.50 -8.81
C ALA A 383 20.42 7.33 -8.35
N ALA A 384 20.48 8.67 -8.45
CA ALA A 384 19.44 9.58 -8.00
C ALA A 384 19.45 10.91 -8.79
N ASP A 385 18.27 11.46 -9.10
CA ASP A 385 18.10 12.88 -9.48
C ASP A 385 18.16 13.76 -8.20
N LEU A 386 19.18 13.56 -7.36
CA LEU A 386 19.43 14.43 -6.21
C LEU A 386 20.28 15.62 -6.69
N PRO A 387 19.98 16.85 -6.24
CA PRO A 387 20.79 18.00 -6.61
C PRO A 387 22.27 17.74 -6.24
N GLU A 388 23.18 18.03 -7.17
CA GLU A 388 24.61 18.00 -6.84
C GLU A 388 24.91 19.00 -5.71
N PRO A 389 25.77 18.65 -4.74
CA PRO A 389 26.18 19.58 -3.71
C PRO A 389 27.09 20.63 -4.35
N GLU A 390 26.55 21.82 -4.61
CA GLU A 390 27.38 22.98 -4.91
C GLU A 390 28.12 23.43 -3.65
N THR A 391 29.31 22.86 -3.47
CA THR A 391 30.33 23.37 -2.55
C THR A 391 30.97 24.63 -3.13
N GLY A 392 30.33 25.78 -2.90
CA GLY A 392 30.93 27.07 -3.25
C GLY A 392 30.09 28.28 -2.88
N ALA A 393 30.54 29.08 -1.91
CA ALA A 393 30.14 30.49 -1.86
C ALA A 393 30.94 31.28 -2.91
N PRO A 394 30.49 32.44 -3.47
CA PRO A 394 29.17 33.08 -3.54
C PRO A 394 28.81 33.63 -4.96
N ALA A 395 27.60 34.18 -5.15
CA ALA A 395 27.29 35.52 -5.72
C ALA A 395 26.04 35.57 -6.63
N GLY A 396 25.12 36.47 -6.27
CA GLY A 396 24.15 37.03 -7.22
C GLY A 396 22.70 36.74 -6.87
N CYS A 397 22.08 37.65 -6.12
CA CYS A 397 20.63 37.71 -6.01
C CYS A 397 20.02 37.95 -7.40
N ASP A 398 19.02 37.15 -7.77
CA ASP A 398 17.91 37.59 -8.61
C ASP A 398 16.60 37.09 -7.96
N PRO A 399 15.74 37.96 -7.40
CA PRO A 399 14.72 37.55 -6.44
C PRO A 399 13.33 37.31 -7.05
N ASP A 400 13.20 36.80 -8.29
CA ASP A 400 11.88 36.76 -8.96
C ASP A 400 11.45 35.44 -9.62
N THR A 401 12.10 34.29 -9.43
CA THR A 401 11.64 33.04 -10.10
C THR A 401 11.80 31.73 -9.33
N SER A 402 11.39 31.66 -8.06
CA SER A 402 11.38 30.36 -7.35
C SER A 402 10.12 30.11 -6.51
N THR A 403 8.95 30.38 -7.08
CA THR A 403 7.70 29.75 -6.59
C THR A 403 7.33 28.64 -7.58
N PRO A 404 7.24 27.37 -7.14
CA PRO A 404 6.63 26.31 -7.93
C PRO A 404 5.27 26.78 -8.48
N GLY A 405 5.02 26.61 -9.78
CA GLY A 405 3.76 27.00 -10.44
C GLY A 405 3.72 28.36 -11.16
N GLY A 406 4.72 29.24 -11.00
CA GLY A 406 4.80 30.52 -11.72
C GLY A 406 3.68 31.53 -11.39
N HIS A 407 3.62 32.66 -12.08
CA HIS A 407 2.55 33.66 -11.87
C HIS A 407 1.33 33.35 -12.75
N PRO A 408 0.11 33.21 -12.19
CA PRO A 408 -1.08 32.95 -12.98
C PRO A 408 -1.53 34.18 -13.77
N ASP A 409 -2.16 33.95 -14.92
CA ASP A 409 -2.81 35.01 -15.69
C ASP A 409 -4.06 35.53 -14.97
N PRO A 410 -4.45 36.81 -15.10
CA PRO A 410 -5.72 37.30 -14.58
C PRO A 410 -6.92 36.75 -15.36
N LEU A 411 -8.07 36.60 -14.69
CA LEU A 411 -9.32 36.21 -15.34
C LEU A 411 -9.89 37.32 -16.24
N ASP A 412 -10.18 36.97 -17.49
CA ASP A 412 -10.94 37.80 -18.42
C ASP A 412 -12.46 37.48 -18.39
N GLY A 413 -13.30 38.51 -18.30
CA GLY A 413 -14.76 38.39 -18.43
C GLY A 413 -15.54 38.41 -17.11
N ASP A 414 -16.77 37.91 -17.15
CA ASP A 414 -17.66 37.86 -15.98
C ASP A 414 -17.29 36.69 -15.05
N PRO A 415 -16.80 36.95 -13.82
CA PRO A 415 -16.34 35.91 -12.91
C PRO A 415 -17.44 34.98 -12.40
N ASP A 416 -18.68 35.47 -12.33
CA ASP A 416 -19.81 34.73 -11.73
C ASP A 416 -20.62 33.93 -12.76
N ARG A 417 -20.28 34.06 -14.05
CA ARG A 417 -20.95 33.30 -15.12
C ARG A 417 -20.77 31.80 -14.87
N LEU A 418 -21.88 31.07 -14.80
CA LEU A 418 -21.85 29.60 -14.72
C LEU A 418 -21.38 28.99 -16.04
N VAL A 419 -20.50 28.00 -15.93
CA VAL A 419 -19.89 27.20 -17.01
C VAL A 419 -19.89 25.73 -16.60
N ASP A 420 -19.73 24.83 -17.56
CA ASP A 420 -19.69 23.38 -17.30
C ASP A 420 -18.47 23.03 -16.44
N ASP A 421 -18.68 22.16 -15.45
CA ASP A 421 -17.62 21.66 -14.57
C ASP A 421 -16.79 20.58 -15.30
N PRO A 422 -15.47 20.73 -15.45
CA PRO A 422 -14.63 19.69 -16.05
C PRO A 422 -14.48 18.44 -15.18
N THR A 423 -14.87 18.49 -13.90
CA THR A 423 -14.72 17.40 -12.92
C THR A 423 -16.00 16.58 -12.70
N SER A 424 -17.15 17.03 -13.23
CA SER A 424 -18.46 16.39 -13.02
C SER A 424 -19.47 16.74 -14.13
N ASP A 425 -20.76 16.44 -13.93
CA ASP A 425 -21.88 16.87 -14.80
C ASP A 425 -22.57 18.17 -14.33
N GLY A 426 -21.99 18.88 -13.35
CA GLY A 426 -22.51 20.11 -12.77
C GLY A 426 -22.05 21.40 -13.46
N GLN A 427 -22.28 22.53 -12.77
CA GLN A 427 -21.82 23.86 -13.21
C GLN A 427 -21.00 24.54 -12.12
N ILE A 428 -19.94 25.23 -12.54
CA ILE A 428 -19.06 26.05 -11.70
C ILE A 428 -19.02 27.50 -12.21
N THR A 429 -18.54 28.45 -11.39
CA THR A 429 -18.32 29.82 -11.86
C THR A 429 -17.13 29.90 -12.81
N ALA A 430 -17.12 30.88 -13.71
CA ALA A 430 -16.00 31.13 -14.61
C ALA A 430 -14.68 31.39 -13.86
N ARG A 431 -14.76 32.02 -12.68
CA ARG A 431 -13.62 32.18 -11.77
C ARG A 431 -13.09 30.83 -11.26
N MET A 432 -13.97 29.90 -10.88
CA MET A 432 -13.53 28.58 -10.44
C MET A 432 -12.92 27.77 -11.59
N LEU A 433 -13.50 27.83 -12.79
CA LEU A 433 -12.91 27.21 -13.97
C LEU A 433 -11.50 27.76 -14.27
N HIS A 434 -11.31 29.07 -14.09
CA HIS A 434 -9.99 29.70 -14.27
C HIS A 434 -8.98 29.22 -13.22
N LEU A 435 -9.37 29.13 -11.93
CA LEU A 435 -8.53 28.54 -10.89
C LEU A 435 -8.12 27.11 -11.25
N TYR A 436 -9.07 26.28 -11.68
CA TYR A 436 -8.82 24.90 -12.11
C TYR A 436 -7.79 24.84 -13.26
N GLN A 437 -7.93 25.71 -14.27
CA GLN A 437 -7.03 25.73 -15.43
C GLN A 437 -5.61 26.17 -15.06
N GLN A 438 -5.48 27.24 -14.27
CA GLN A 438 -4.16 27.70 -13.82
C GLN A 438 -3.52 26.69 -12.87
N GLY A 439 -4.31 26.11 -11.95
CA GLY A 439 -3.86 25.11 -10.98
C GLY A 439 -3.41 23.80 -11.63
N THR A 440 -4.15 23.25 -12.59
CA THR A 440 -3.75 22.02 -13.32
C THR A 440 -2.58 22.24 -14.28
N ALA A 441 -2.40 23.46 -14.78
CA ALA A 441 -1.21 23.82 -15.56
C ALA A 441 0.04 23.92 -14.67
N ALA A 442 -0.09 24.51 -13.48
CA ALA A 442 0.98 24.66 -12.50
C ALA A 442 1.32 23.34 -11.78
N PHE A 443 0.31 22.51 -11.49
CA PHE A 443 0.39 21.29 -10.69
C PHE A 443 -0.42 20.16 -11.35
N PRO A 444 0.13 19.52 -12.40
CA PRO A 444 -0.61 18.55 -13.22
C PRO A 444 -1.00 17.26 -12.49
N ASP A 445 -0.33 16.93 -11.38
CA ASP A 445 -0.58 15.70 -10.61
C ASP A 445 -1.70 15.85 -9.57
N THR A 446 -2.41 16.97 -9.57
CA THR A 446 -3.54 17.23 -8.68
C THR A 446 -4.85 16.63 -9.21
N SER A 447 -5.64 16.03 -8.32
CA SER A 447 -7.01 15.59 -8.61
C SER A 447 -8.01 16.59 -8.04
N TRP A 448 -9.05 16.93 -8.81
CA TRP A 448 -10.01 17.98 -8.45
C TRP A 448 -11.44 17.46 -8.46
N ALA A 449 -12.24 17.92 -7.49
CA ALA A 449 -13.68 17.70 -7.42
C ALA A 449 -14.38 19.03 -7.04
N CYS A 450 -15.03 19.66 -8.01
CA CYS A 450 -15.53 21.04 -7.86
C CYS A 450 -17.02 21.11 -7.53
N TYR A 451 -17.84 20.32 -8.22
CA TYR A 451 -19.27 20.28 -7.95
C TYR A 451 -19.68 19.08 -7.08
N SER A 452 -20.54 19.34 -6.10
CA SER A 452 -21.18 18.36 -5.22
C SER A 452 -22.54 18.90 -4.75
N PRO A 453 -23.59 18.08 -4.64
CA PRO A 453 -24.92 18.51 -4.19
C PRO A 453 -25.02 18.83 -2.68
N ARG A 454 -23.91 18.77 -1.93
CA ARG A 454 -23.85 19.00 -0.48
C ARG A 454 -22.79 20.09 -0.20
N SER A 455 -23.14 21.14 0.55
CA SER A 455 -22.31 22.32 0.94
C SER A 455 -22.35 23.54 -0.02
N GLU A 456 -21.31 24.37 -0.12
CA GLU A 456 -21.17 25.54 -1.04
C GLU A 456 -20.80 25.15 -2.48
N HIS A 457 -20.41 23.88 -2.70
CA HIS A 457 -20.20 23.26 -4.01
C HIS A 457 -21.36 23.43 -5.02
N PRO A 458 -22.67 23.45 -4.64
CA PRO A 458 -23.78 23.73 -5.56
C PRO A 458 -23.81 25.15 -6.10
N LEU A 459 -23.10 26.11 -5.48
CA LEU A 459 -22.95 27.47 -6.00
C LEU A 459 -21.84 27.56 -7.05
N GLY A 460 -21.11 26.47 -7.28
CA GLY A 460 -20.04 26.42 -8.28
C GLY A 460 -18.77 27.17 -7.88
N ARG A 461 -18.59 27.46 -6.57
CA ARG A 461 -17.55 28.34 -6.04
C ARG A 461 -16.50 27.64 -5.19
N ALA A 462 -16.62 26.32 -4.98
CA ALA A 462 -15.70 25.55 -4.17
C ALA A 462 -15.12 24.36 -4.97
N CYS A 463 -13.92 23.92 -4.64
CA CYS A 463 -13.36 22.65 -5.08
C CYS A 463 -12.56 22.00 -3.97
N ASP A 464 -12.57 20.68 -3.96
CA ASP A 464 -11.69 19.84 -3.15
C ASP A 464 -10.59 19.26 -4.04
N LEU A 465 -9.34 19.33 -3.58
CA LEU A 465 -8.18 18.83 -4.27
C LEU A 465 -7.50 17.74 -3.45
N THR A 466 -7.11 16.66 -4.10
CA THR A 466 -6.23 15.64 -3.53
C THR A 466 -4.93 15.52 -4.32
N PHE A 467 -3.91 15.02 -3.64
CA PHE A 467 -2.53 15.00 -4.15
C PHE A 467 -2.11 13.55 -4.42
N GLY A 468 -3.01 12.77 -5.02
CA GLY A 468 -2.85 11.32 -5.22
C GLY A 468 -3.27 10.46 -4.02
N ASN A 469 -3.75 11.07 -2.94
CA ASN A 469 -4.31 10.39 -1.79
C ASN A 469 -5.83 10.20 -1.92
N ALA A 470 -6.36 9.20 -1.21
CA ALA A 470 -7.79 8.96 -1.13
C ALA A 470 -8.45 9.81 -0.03
N ILE A 471 -9.68 10.27 -0.29
CA ILE A 471 -10.52 10.89 0.75
C ILE A 471 -10.79 9.87 1.86
N GLY A 472 -10.67 10.31 3.10
CA GLY A 472 -10.74 9.53 4.34
C GLY A 472 -9.37 9.12 4.89
N GLN A 473 -8.27 9.44 4.20
CA GLN A 473 -6.91 9.08 4.60
C GLN A 473 -5.99 10.28 4.65
N HIS A 474 -5.18 10.36 5.71
CA HIS A 474 -4.13 11.37 5.78
C HIS A 474 -3.15 11.23 4.59
N PRO A 475 -2.74 12.34 3.97
CA PRO A 475 -1.78 12.37 2.90
C PRO A 475 -0.42 11.88 3.42
N THR A 476 0.32 11.19 2.59
CA THR A 476 1.74 10.93 2.87
C THR A 476 2.51 12.25 2.93
N PRO A 477 3.73 12.30 3.50
CA PRO A 477 4.51 13.52 3.56
C PRO A 477 4.72 14.22 2.21
N ALA A 478 4.92 13.47 1.12
CA ALA A 478 5.06 14.04 -0.23
C ALA A 478 3.74 14.65 -0.74
N GLN A 479 2.61 14.02 -0.42
CA GLN A 479 1.28 14.51 -0.78
C GLN A 479 0.89 15.72 0.08
N LEU A 480 1.35 15.74 1.32
CA LEU A 480 1.23 16.85 2.25
C LEU A 480 2.04 18.06 1.76
N GLU A 481 3.28 17.83 1.33
CA GLU A 481 4.16 18.83 0.72
C GLU A 481 3.58 19.37 -0.59
N ALA A 482 3.17 18.50 -1.52
CA ALA A 482 2.47 18.90 -2.73
C ALA A 482 1.19 19.70 -2.41
N GLY A 483 0.46 19.30 -1.36
CA GLY A 483 -0.68 20.05 -0.86
C GLY A 483 -0.30 21.43 -0.35
N TRP A 484 0.81 21.56 0.38
CA TRP A 484 1.32 22.86 0.82
C TRP A 484 1.86 23.71 -0.32
N ASP A 485 2.51 23.13 -1.33
CA ASP A 485 2.98 23.86 -2.51
C ASP A 485 1.80 24.48 -3.27
N VAL A 486 0.76 23.69 -3.53
CA VAL A 486 -0.47 24.16 -4.17
C VAL A 486 -1.18 25.19 -3.30
N THR A 487 -1.29 24.93 -1.99
CA THR A 487 -1.95 25.82 -1.02
C THR A 487 -1.23 27.17 -0.91
N ASN A 488 0.10 27.17 -0.81
CA ASN A 488 0.92 28.37 -0.70
C ASN A 488 0.91 29.15 -2.03
N TRP A 489 1.00 28.46 -3.16
CA TRP A 489 0.89 29.11 -4.47
C TRP A 489 -0.48 29.79 -4.64
N MET A 490 -1.57 29.15 -4.22
CA MET A 490 -2.90 29.76 -4.22
C MET A 490 -3.01 30.94 -3.25
N GLN A 491 -2.35 30.88 -2.09
CA GLN A 491 -2.29 31.97 -1.11
C GLN A 491 -1.54 33.18 -1.68
N ASP A 492 -0.34 32.96 -2.22
CA ASP A 492 0.53 34.00 -2.80
C ASP A 492 -0.14 34.72 -3.98
N HIS A 493 -0.99 34.00 -4.72
CA HIS A 493 -1.69 34.52 -5.90
C HIS A 493 -3.20 34.71 -5.66
N ALA A 494 -3.64 34.75 -4.40
CA ALA A 494 -5.06 34.73 -4.05
C ALA A 494 -5.87 35.89 -4.67
N GLU A 495 -5.26 37.07 -4.84
CA GLU A 495 -5.92 38.20 -5.48
C GLU A 495 -6.15 37.96 -6.98
N THR A 496 -5.12 37.49 -7.70
CA THR A 496 -5.19 37.19 -9.14
C THR A 496 -6.15 36.04 -9.43
N LEU A 497 -6.08 34.98 -8.63
CA LEU A 497 -6.93 33.79 -8.76
C LEU A 497 -8.34 33.99 -8.22
N GLY A 498 -8.57 35.04 -7.43
CA GLY A 498 -9.87 35.33 -6.81
C GLY A 498 -10.23 34.39 -5.66
N VAL A 499 -9.24 33.83 -4.95
CA VAL A 499 -9.42 32.97 -3.78
C VAL A 499 -10.02 33.78 -2.61
N GLU A 500 -11.06 33.24 -1.98
CA GLU A 500 -11.67 33.79 -0.77
C GLU A 500 -11.04 33.19 0.49
N TYR A 501 -11.01 31.86 0.56
CA TYR A 501 -10.39 31.11 1.65
C TYR A 501 -9.90 29.73 1.19
N LEU A 502 -8.95 29.19 1.96
CA LEU A 502 -8.35 27.87 1.82
C LEU A 502 -8.47 27.13 3.15
N ILE A 503 -8.74 25.83 3.11
CA ILE A 503 -8.71 24.94 4.28
C ILE A 503 -7.83 23.73 3.95
N TRP A 504 -6.79 23.53 4.76
CA TRP A 504 -5.86 22.42 4.60
C TRP A 504 -5.27 22.04 5.96
N GLN A 505 -5.16 20.74 6.25
CA GLN A 505 -4.53 20.21 7.47
C GLN A 505 -5.12 20.76 8.78
N GLY A 506 -6.44 20.87 8.86
CA GLY A 506 -7.11 21.44 10.03
C GLY A 506 -6.83 22.93 10.23
N LYS A 507 -6.32 23.62 9.21
CA LYS A 507 -6.07 25.07 9.23
C LYS A 507 -6.91 25.76 8.17
N ILE A 508 -7.31 27.00 8.46
CA ILE A 508 -8.01 27.89 7.55
C ILE A 508 -7.24 29.21 7.39
N TRP A 509 -7.07 29.61 6.14
CA TRP A 509 -6.60 30.94 5.74
C TRP A 509 -7.68 31.63 4.90
N SER A 510 -7.77 32.95 4.98
CA SER A 510 -8.74 33.72 4.18
C SER A 510 -8.16 35.07 3.82
N LEU A 511 -8.36 35.52 2.58
CA LEU A 511 -7.75 36.75 2.09
C LEU A 511 -8.24 38.00 2.85
N SER A 512 -9.45 37.99 3.43
CA SER A 512 -9.93 39.09 4.28
C SER A 512 -9.26 39.17 5.65
N ARG A 513 -8.52 38.14 6.06
CA ARG A 513 -7.82 38.02 7.35
C ARG A 513 -6.38 37.56 7.14
N ASP A 514 -5.77 37.93 6.02
CA ASP A 514 -4.42 37.49 5.66
C ASP A 514 -3.37 37.86 6.75
N ALA A 515 -3.52 39.03 7.36
CA ALA A 515 -2.66 39.48 8.47
C ALA A 515 -2.70 38.56 9.70
N ASP A 516 -3.73 37.75 9.87
CA ASP A 516 -3.84 36.77 10.97
C ASP A 516 -3.15 35.43 10.64
N GLY A 517 -2.71 35.24 9.39
CA GLY A 517 -2.14 33.99 8.89
C GLY A 517 -3.10 32.80 8.96
N TRP A 518 -2.52 31.60 8.99
CA TRP A 518 -3.24 30.34 9.16
C TRP A 518 -3.79 30.21 10.59
N ARG A 519 -5.07 29.84 10.70
CA ARG A 519 -5.79 29.69 11.97
C ARG A 519 -6.36 28.28 12.08
N ASP A 520 -6.63 27.82 13.29
CA ASP A 520 -7.30 26.52 13.47
C ASP A 520 -8.68 26.53 12.82
N TYR A 521 -8.96 25.51 12.02
CA TYR A 521 -10.28 25.27 11.45
C TYR A 521 -11.15 24.56 12.48
N THR A 522 -12.36 25.08 12.69
CA THR A 522 -13.26 24.61 13.75
C THR A 522 -14.41 23.74 13.23
N GLY A 523 -14.30 23.23 12.00
CA GLY A 523 -15.36 22.41 11.37
C GLY A 523 -16.51 23.22 10.78
N GLY A 524 -16.43 24.56 10.79
CA GLY A 524 -17.48 25.45 10.28
C GLY A 524 -18.85 25.31 10.98
N GLY A 525 -18.90 24.59 12.11
CA GLY A 525 -20.13 24.23 12.81
C GLY A 525 -20.95 23.09 12.18
N MET A 526 -20.45 22.45 11.12
CA MET A 526 -21.13 21.37 10.38
C MET A 526 -20.34 20.05 10.37
N HIS A 527 -19.01 20.12 10.46
CA HIS A 527 -18.09 18.98 10.40
C HIS A 527 -17.35 18.79 11.72
N ASP A 528 -16.92 17.56 12.01
CA ASP A 528 -16.03 17.28 13.13
C ASP A 528 -14.60 17.67 12.75
N PRO A 529 -13.99 18.70 13.37
CA PRO A 529 -12.64 19.13 13.03
C PRO A 529 -11.55 18.11 13.43
N GLY A 530 -11.86 17.10 14.24
CA GLY A 530 -10.93 16.02 14.60
C GLY A 530 -10.95 14.83 13.63
N ASP A 531 -11.94 14.77 12.73
CA ASP A 531 -12.02 13.74 11.69
C ASP A 531 -11.09 14.05 10.52
N VAL A 532 -10.58 13.02 9.85
CA VAL A 532 -9.64 13.16 8.73
C VAL A 532 -10.25 14.00 7.61
N THR A 533 -11.47 13.67 7.18
CA THR A 533 -12.17 14.41 6.13
C THR A 533 -12.84 15.66 6.67
N GLY A 534 -13.49 15.58 7.84
CA GLY A 534 -14.15 16.72 8.49
C GLY A 534 -13.21 17.87 8.87
N GLY A 535 -11.94 17.57 9.13
CA GLY A 535 -10.86 18.52 9.41
C GLY A 535 -10.04 18.93 8.17
N HIS A 536 -10.37 18.43 6.97
CA HIS A 536 -9.61 18.67 5.74
C HIS A 536 -8.14 18.24 5.86
N TYR A 537 -7.87 17.12 6.53
CA TYR A 537 -6.53 16.56 6.62
C TYR A 537 -6.17 15.74 5.38
N ASP A 538 -7.13 15.38 4.54
CA ASP A 538 -7.00 14.53 3.34
C ASP A 538 -7.27 15.27 2.01
N HIS A 539 -7.85 16.47 2.04
CA HIS A 539 -7.96 17.30 0.84
C HIS A 539 -7.80 18.78 1.15
N LEU A 540 -7.25 19.53 0.19
CA LEU A 540 -7.31 20.98 0.19
C LEU A 540 -8.71 21.39 -0.26
N HIS A 541 -9.40 22.19 0.54
CA HIS A 541 -10.63 22.86 0.12
C HIS A 541 -10.34 24.32 -0.23
N VAL A 542 -10.73 24.74 -1.42
CA VAL A 542 -10.61 26.13 -1.88
C VAL A 542 -11.98 26.69 -2.23
N THR A 543 -12.24 27.93 -1.81
CA THR A 543 -13.42 28.70 -2.22
C THR A 543 -13.00 30.00 -2.89
N VAL A 544 -13.62 30.31 -4.05
CA VAL A 544 -13.41 31.56 -4.77
C VAL A 544 -14.47 32.59 -4.42
N ARG A 545 -14.11 33.87 -4.42
CA ARG A 545 -15.01 34.99 -4.12
C ARG A 545 -16.18 35.04 -5.09
N SER A 546 -17.31 35.56 -4.64
CA SER A 546 -18.37 36.03 -5.55
C SER A 546 -17.94 37.38 -6.15
N GLY A 547 -18.45 37.75 -7.31
CA GLY A 547 -18.13 39.00 -7.97
C GLY A 547 -18.65 40.22 -7.19
N SER A 548 -17.77 41.21 -7.07
CA SER A 548 -18.12 42.63 -7.09
C SER A 548 -17.18 43.35 -8.04
#